data_AF-M4CI90-F1
#
_entry.id   AF-M4CI90-F1
#
_cell.length_a   1.000
_cell.length_b   1.000
_cell.length_c   1.000
_cell.angle_alpha   90.00
_cell.angle_beta   90.00
_cell.angle_gamma   90.00
#
_symmetry.space_group_name_H-M   'P 1'
#
loop_
_entity.id
_entity.type
_entity.pdbx_description
1 polymer ?
#
loop_
_entity_poly.entity_id
_entity_poly.type
_entity_poly.pdbx_seq_one_letter_code
_entity_poly.pdbx_strand_id
1 'polypeptide(L)'
;MSVTTSLISSLRSSSLLGTKVVTPRSVVLSRRLLSTSYVPATKAALPSRANNVVPKTPAYEIVSSFYTAINSNDLSSARDLIAQDCVYEDLIFSSPFVGRTAILEFFGKFIDATSTDMQFVIDDISKEDSSAVGVSWHLGELPKLTRKKFIIGYKA
;
A
#
# COMPACT_ATOMS: atom_id res chain seq x y z
N MET A 1 -10.71 -9.33 -39.22
CA MET A 1 -11.56 -10.10 -38.28
C MET A 1 -10.86 -11.42 -38.03
N SER A 2 -10.40 -11.64 -36.79
CA SER A 2 -10.32 -12.94 -36.11
C SER A 2 -9.62 -12.73 -34.77
N VAL A 3 -10.43 -12.73 -33.73
CA VAL A 3 -10.05 -12.64 -32.32
C VAL A 3 -9.61 -14.05 -31.90
N THR A 4 -8.41 -14.20 -31.36
CA THR A 4 -7.96 -15.46 -30.76
C THR A 4 -7.95 -15.32 -29.24
N THR A 5 -9.02 -15.84 -28.64
CA THR A 5 -9.18 -16.01 -27.21
C THR A 5 -8.47 -17.31 -26.82
N SER A 6 -7.31 -17.23 -26.14
CA SER A 6 -6.67 -18.41 -25.58
C SER A 6 -7.22 -18.72 -24.20
N LEU A 7 -7.93 -19.85 -24.15
CA LEU A 7 -8.53 -20.48 -22.99
C LEU A 7 -7.51 -20.92 -21.94
N ILE A 8 -7.91 -20.69 -20.70
CA ILE A 8 -7.36 -21.24 -19.46
C ILE A 8 -7.30 -22.78 -19.54
N SER A 9 -6.10 -23.32 -19.39
CA SER A 9 -5.81 -24.71 -19.00
C SER A 9 -4.48 -24.66 -18.22
N SER A 10 -4.23 -25.31 -17.10
CA SER A 10 -4.67 -26.62 -16.64
C SER A 10 -4.43 -26.70 -15.12
N LEU A 11 -5.45 -27.10 -14.37
CA LEU A 11 -5.30 -27.62 -13.01
C LEU A 11 -4.88 -29.09 -13.12
N ARG A 12 -3.70 -29.45 -12.62
CA ARG A 12 -3.43 -30.84 -12.25
C ARG A 12 -2.53 -30.94 -11.02
N SER A 13 -3.15 -31.44 -9.96
CA SER A 13 -2.58 -31.87 -8.69
C SER A 13 -1.29 -32.67 -8.80
N SER A 14 -0.38 -32.40 -7.85
CA SER A 14 0.39 -33.45 -7.19
C SER A 14 0.43 -33.18 -5.68
N SER A 15 -0.22 -34.08 -4.94
CA SER A 15 0.04 -34.40 -3.54
C SER A 15 1.26 -35.36 -3.52
N LEU A 16 2.10 -35.57 -2.50
CA LEU A 16 2.04 -35.51 -1.04
C LEU A 16 3.47 -35.35 -0.49
N LEU A 17 3.53 -35.10 0.83
CA LEU A 17 4.58 -35.51 1.78
C LEU A 17 5.78 -34.58 1.98
N GLY A 18 5.72 -33.84 3.09
CA GLY A 18 6.86 -33.12 3.64
C GLY A 18 6.48 -32.22 4.81
N THR A 19 5.86 -32.75 5.87
CA THR A 19 5.69 -32.02 7.13
C THR A 19 7.05 -31.85 7.79
N LYS A 20 7.75 -30.75 7.49
CA LYS A 20 8.86 -30.28 8.33
C LYS A 20 8.28 -29.37 9.42
N VAL A 21 7.98 -29.98 10.55
CA VAL A 21 7.77 -29.28 11.82
C VAL A 21 9.08 -28.57 12.16
N VAL A 22 9.11 -27.26 11.96
CA VAL A 22 10.21 -26.41 12.42
C VAL A 22 9.87 -25.99 13.85
N THR A 23 10.59 -26.56 14.82
CA THR A 23 10.53 -26.16 16.22
C THR A 23 11.11 -24.75 16.38
N PRO A 24 10.43 -23.82 17.07
CA PRO A 24 11.06 -22.56 17.44
C PRO A 24 12.11 -22.82 18.52
N ARG A 25 13.38 -22.61 18.19
CA ARG A 25 14.45 -22.50 19.19
C ARG A 25 14.18 -21.24 20.02
N SER A 26 13.82 -21.45 21.28
CA SER A 26 13.79 -20.41 22.31
C SER A 26 15.15 -19.72 22.37
N VAL A 27 15.21 -18.46 21.94
CA VAL A 27 16.36 -17.59 22.17
C VAL A 27 16.20 -17.00 23.57
N VAL A 28 16.91 -17.58 24.53
CA VAL A 28 17.04 -17.03 25.88
C VAL A 28 17.90 -15.77 25.80
N LEU A 29 17.26 -14.61 25.70
CA LEU A 29 17.92 -13.31 25.80
C LEU A 29 18.28 -13.04 27.26
N SER A 30 19.55 -13.29 27.57
CA SER A 30 20.18 -13.05 28.87
C SER A 30 20.09 -11.56 29.24
N ARG A 31 19.31 -11.23 30.28
CA ARG A 31 19.30 -9.91 30.91
C ARG A 31 20.64 -9.66 31.59
N ARG A 32 21.51 -8.87 30.97
CA ARG A 32 22.63 -8.23 31.69
C ARG A 32 22.09 -6.96 32.37
N LEU A 33 21.93 -7.03 33.68
CA LEU A 33 21.76 -5.86 34.53
C LEU A 33 23.12 -5.17 34.65
N LEU A 34 23.31 -4.03 33.99
CA LEU A 34 24.37 -3.09 34.36
C LEU A 34 23.74 -1.98 35.20
N SER A 35 24.04 -2.06 36.50
CA SER A 35 23.93 -0.97 37.46
C SER A 35 24.89 0.14 37.03
N THR A 36 24.39 1.35 36.85
CA THR A 36 25.23 2.56 36.80
C THR A 36 24.49 3.67 37.52
N SER A 37 25.15 4.16 38.55
CA SER A 37 24.68 5.08 39.57
C SER A 37 24.37 6.48 39.04
N TYR A 38 23.30 7.06 39.58
CA TYR A 38 22.84 8.43 39.36
C TYR A 38 23.86 9.46 39.88
N VAL A 39 24.13 10.52 39.10
CA VAL A 39 24.73 11.77 39.61
C VAL A 39 23.99 12.94 38.95
N PRO A 40 23.39 13.89 39.70
CA PRO A 40 22.76 15.08 39.13
C PRO A 40 23.76 16.24 39.06
N ALA A 41 23.87 16.89 37.90
CA ALA A 41 24.64 18.13 37.75
C ALA A 41 23.90 19.14 36.86
N THR A 42 23.35 20.15 37.53
CA THR A 42 23.26 21.58 37.17
C THR A 42 22.97 22.02 35.72
N LYS A 43 21.74 22.51 35.57
CA LYS A 43 21.20 23.53 34.66
C LYS A 43 22.24 24.50 34.05
N ALA A 44 22.42 24.40 32.74
CA ALA A 44 22.76 25.52 31.86
C ALA A 44 21.89 25.40 30.59
N ALA A 45 20.79 26.14 30.55
CA ALA A 45 19.92 26.20 29.38
C ALA A 45 20.57 27.14 28.34
N LEU A 46 21.17 26.57 27.29
CA LEU A 46 21.31 27.28 26.02
C LEU A 46 19.91 27.45 25.41
N PRO A 47 19.62 28.57 24.72
CA PRO A 47 18.37 28.69 23.99
C PRO A 47 18.36 27.65 22.87
N SER A 48 17.61 26.56 23.08
CA SER A 48 17.31 25.59 22.04
C SER A 48 16.53 26.31 20.96
N ARG A 49 17.23 26.59 19.86
CA ARG A 49 16.69 27.05 18.59
C ARG A 49 15.39 26.29 18.34
N ALA A 50 14.27 27.02 18.32
CA ALA A 50 12.96 26.44 18.06
C ALA A 50 13.05 25.71 16.71
N ASN A 51 13.11 24.38 16.78
CA ASN A 51 13.01 23.54 15.60
C ASN A 51 11.59 23.79 15.09
N ASN A 52 11.48 24.43 13.92
CA ASN A 52 10.23 24.45 13.18
C ASN A 52 9.94 23.00 12.77
N VAL A 53 9.27 22.26 13.65
CA VAL A 53 8.78 20.91 13.37
C VAL A 53 7.65 21.10 12.38
N VAL A 54 7.95 21.02 11.08
CA VAL A 54 6.92 20.84 10.05
C VAL A 54 6.17 19.55 10.44
N PRO A 55 4.84 19.59 10.65
CA PRO A 55 4.08 18.40 10.95
C PRO A 55 4.26 17.38 9.82
N LYS A 56 4.76 16.20 10.15
CA LYS A 56 4.86 15.09 9.19
C LYS A 56 3.45 14.52 9.00
N THR A 57 2.96 14.51 7.76
CA THR A 57 1.73 13.82 7.42
C THR A 57 1.84 12.34 7.79
N PRO A 58 0.87 11.76 8.52
CA PRO A 58 0.94 10.38 8.96
C PRO A 58 0.80 9.41 7.77
N ALA A 59 1.44 8.24 7.88
CA ALA A 59 1.54 7.26 6.79
C ALA A 59 0.18 6.83 6.22
N TYR A 60 -0.84 6.68 7.07
CA TYR A 60 -2.17 6.28 6.62
C TYR A 60 -2.81 7.30 5.67
N GLU A 61 -2.55 8.60 5.84
CA GLU A 61 -3.05 9.65 4.95
C GLU A 61 -2.35 9.57 3.59
N ILE A 62 -1.02 9.43 3.59
CA ILE A 62 -0.23 9.29 2.37
C ILE A 62 -0.70 8.08 1.54
N VAL A 63 -0.89 6.93 2.18
CA VAL A 63 -1.31 5.71 1.48
C VAL A 63 -2.77 5.77 1.04
N SER A 64 -3.66 6.40 1.81
CA SER A 64 -5.05 6.63 1.38
C SER A 64 -5.12 7.55 0.16
N SER A 65 -4.33 8.63 0.15
CA SER A 65 -4.21 9.53 -1.00
C SER A 65 -3.61 8.84 -2.21
N PHE A 66 -2.66 7.92 -2.00
CA PHE A 66 -2.08 7.12 -3.08
C PHE A 66 -3.16 6.29 -3.80
N TYR A 67 -3.95 5.50 -3.07
CA TYR A 67 -5.03 4.72 -3.69
C TYR A 67 -6.11 5.60 -4.31
N THR A 68 -6.40 6.76 -3.74
CA THR A 68 -7.32 7.75 -4.33
C THR A 68 -6.83 8.26 -5.68
N ALA A 69 -5.54 8.58 -5.78
CA ALA A 69 -4.90 9.03 -7.01
C ALA A 69 -4.91 7.93 -8.08
N ILE A 70 -4.53 6.69 -7.71
CA ILE A 70 -4.55 5.53 -8.61
C ILE A 70 -5.98 5.24 -9.11
N ASN A 71 -6.99 5.21 -8.22
CA ASN A 71 -8.39 4.98 -8.62
C ASN A 71 -8.97 6.09 -9.51
N SER A 72 -8.38 7.30 -9.45
CA SER A 72 -8.78 8.44 -10.30
C SER A 72 -7.97 8.52 -11.59
N ASN A 73 -7.10 7.55 -11.87
CA ASN A 73 -6.12 7.54 -12.96
C ASN A 73 -5.20 8.78 -12.96
N ASP A 74 -4.94 9.36 -11.79
CA ASP A 74 -4.10 10.54 -11.60
C ASP A 74 -2.70 10.14 -11.14
N LEU A 75 -1.88 9.70 -12.11
CA LEU A 75 -0.48 9.35 -11.86
C LEU A 75 0.38 10.57 -11.46
N SER A 76 -0.06 11.79 -11.76
CA SER A 76 0.65 13.00 -11.35
C SER A 76 0.55 13.19 -9.85
N SER A 77 -0.65 13.06 -9.28
CA SER A 77 -0.83 13.12 -7.83
C SER A 77 -0.15 11.94 -7.12
N ALA A 78 -0.19 10.74 -7.70
CA ALA A 78 0.51 9.57 -7.14
C ALA A 78 2.03 9.77 -7.10
N ARG A 79 2.62 10.40 -8.14
CA ARG A 79 4.07 10.67 -8.24
C ARG A 79 4.62 11.39 -7.02
N ASP A 80 3.90 12.38 -6.50
CA ASP A 80 4.36 13.22 -5.39
C ASP A 80 4.32 12.50 -4.03
N LEU A 81 3.58 11.39 -3.95
CA LEU A 81 3.45 10.54 -2.76
C LEU A 81 4.53 9.45 -2.70
N ILE A 82 5.22 9.17 -3.81
CA ILE A 82 6.22 8.10 -3.92
C ILE A 82 7.61 8.72 -3.77
N ALA A 83 8.44 8.24 -2.85
CA ALA A 83 9.84 8.68 -2.72
C ALA A 83 10.66 8.36 -3.99
N GLN A 84 11.69 9.16 -4.29
CA GLN A 84 12.49 8.99 -5.51
C GLN A 84 13.13 7.60 -5.62
N ASP A 85 13.55 7.06 -4.48
CA ASP A 85 14.20 5.76 -4.25
C ASP A 85 13.25 4.71 -3.63
N CYS A 86 11.94 4.92 -3.74
CA CYS A 86 10.95 3.99 -3.21
C CYS A 86 11.10 2.60 -3.83
N VAL A 87 10.91 1.55 -3.02
CA VAL A 87 10.91 0.15 -3.44
C VAL A 87 9.50 -0.37 -3.33
N TYR A 88 8.95 -0.87 -4.43
CA TYR A 88 7.65 -1.55 -4.45
C TYR A 88 7.88 -3.06 -4.63
N GLU A 89 7.40 -3.83 -3.66
CA GLU A 89 7.48 -5.30 -3.65
C GLU A 89 6.08 -5.88 -3.67
N ASP A 90 5.84 -6.82 -4.58
CA ASP A 90 4.63 -7.61 -4.64
C ASP A 90 5.05 -9.07 -4.83
N LEU A 91 4.47 -9.96 -4.03
CA LEU A 91 4.82 -11.39 -3.99
C LEU A 91 4.52 -12.13 -5.30
N ILE A 92 3.79 -11.49 -6.22
CA ILE A 92 3.55 -12.01 -7.58
C ILE A 92 4.81 -11.90 -8.44
N PHE A 93 5.67 -10.91 -8.21
CA PHE A 93 6.87 -10.67 -9.00
C PHE A 93 8.12 -11.18 -8.27
N SER A 94 9.06 -11.74 -9.04
CA SER A 94 10.31 -12.27 -8.50
C SER A 94 11.35 -11.19 -8.17
N SER A 95 11.11 -9.94 -8.55
CA SER A 95 12.01 -8.81 -8.30
C SER A 95 11.22 -7.53 -8.05
N PRO A 96 11.71 -6.65 -7.17
CA PRO A 96 11.02 -5.42 -6.83
C PRO A 96 11.14 -4.38 -7.95
N PHE A 97 10.21 -3.42 -7.94
CA PHE A 97 10.32 -2.21 -8.76
C PHE A 97 11.02 -1.14 -7.92
N VAL A 98 12.19 -0.69 -8.38
CA VAL A 98 13.04 0.26 -7.63
C VAL A 98 13.00 1.62 -8.28
N GLY A 99 12.65 2.62 -7.48
CA GLY A 99 12.57 4.02 -7.86
C GLY A 99 11.19 4.43 -8.38
N ARG A 100 10.86 5.70 -8.14
CA ARG A 100 9.57 6.31 -8.49
C ARG A 100 9.14 6.05 -9.94
N THR A 101 10.07 6.16 -10.89
CA THR A 101 9.78 5.97 -12.32
C THR A 101 9.27 4.56 -12.61
N ALA A 102 9.96 3.52 -12.11
CA ALA A 102 9.60 2.13 -12.36
C ALA A 102 8.21 1.79 -11.76
N ILE A 103 7.92 2.35 -10.59
CA ILE A 103 6.62 2.16 -9.92
C ILE A 103 5.49 2.83 -10.72
N LEU A 104 5.68 4.08 -11.17
CA LEU A 104 4.67 4.78 -11.97
C LEU A 104 4.45 4.12 -13.34
N GLU A 105 5.51 3.61 -13.98
CA GLU A 105 5.36 2.84 -15.23
C GLU A 105 4.54 1.58 -15.03
N PHE A 106 4.69 0.89 -13.89
CA PHE A 106 3.87 -0.26 -13.55
C PHE A 106 2.39 0.13 -13.38
N PHE A 107 2.10 1.13 -12.55
CA PHE A 107 0.70 1.56 -12.33
C PHE A 107 0.07 2.14 -13.59
N GLY A 108 0.83 2.81 -14.46
CA GLY A 108 0.34 3.24 -15.77
C GLY A 108 -0.09 2.07 -16.65
N LYS A 109 0.75 1.04 -16.78
CA LYS A 109 0.40 -0.19 -17.52
C LYS A 109 -0.80 -0.91 -16.89
N PHE A 110 -0.90 -0.93 -15.57
CA PHE A 110 -2.03 -1.51 -14.86
C PHE A 110 -3.33 -0.78 -15.18
N ILE A 111 -3.34 0.56 -15.09
CA ILE A 111 -4.50 1.39 -15.42
C ILE A 111 -4.91 1.20 -16.88
N ASP A 112 -3.95 1.21 -17.81
CA ASP A 112 -4.22 1.02 -19.25
C ASP A 112 -4.78 -0.37 -19.57
N ALA A 113 -4.40 -1.39 -18.82
CA ALA A 113 -4.81 -2.78 -19.03
C ALA A 113 -6.13 -3.15 -18.34
N THR A 114 -6.67 -2.28 -17.49
CA THR A 114 -7.82 -2.59 -16.63
C THR A 114 -9.03 -1.71 -16.97
N SER A 115 -10.22 -2.08 -16.50
CA SER A 115 -11.41 -1.28 -16.77
C SER A 115 -11.39 -0.02 -15.91
N THR A 116 -11.93 1.10 -16.43
CA THR A 116 -12.08 2.35 -15.67
C THR A 116 -13.01 2.22 -14.47
N ASP A 117 -13.80 1.14 -14.42
CA ASP A 117 -14.72 0.87 -13.32
C ASP A 117 -14.02 0.12 -12.17
N MET A 118 -12.83 -0.44 -12.40
CA MET A 118 -12.07 -1.21 -11.42
C MET A 118 -11.32 -0.30 -10.45
N GLN A 119 -11.49 -0.54 -9.16
CA GLN A 119 -10.88 0.25 -8.09
C GLN A 119 -10.23 -0.64 -7.04
N PHE A 120 -9.16 -0.12 -6.44
CA PHE A 120 -8.65 -0.59 -5.17
C PHE A 120 -9.55 -0.07 -4.04
N VAL A 121 -10.40 -0.94 -3.50
CA VAL A 121 -11.31 -0.60 -2.39
C VAL A 121 -10.61 -0.96 -1.09
N ILE A 122 -10.33 0.05 -0.25
CA ILE A 122 -9.72 -0.16 1.06
C ILE A 122 -10.78 -0.71 2.02
N ASP A 123 -10.53 -1.91 2.53
CA ASP A 123 -11.37 -2.56 3.55
C ASP A 123 -10.96 -2.13 4.97
N ASP A 124 -9.66 -2.03 5.22
CA ASP A 124 -9.11 -1.61 6.50
C ASP A 124 -7.73 -0.94 6.33
N ILE A 125 -7.43 0.01 7.22
CA ILE A 125 -6.17 0.73 7.25
C ILE A 125 -5.76 1.04 8.70
N SER A 126 -4.57 0.58 9.09
CA SER A 126 -4.01 0.81 10.43
C SER A 126 -3.62 2.28 10.62
N LYS A 127 -3.70 2.80 11.85
CA LYS A 127 -3.44 4.23 12.14
C LYS A 127 -2.55 4.46 13.36
N GLU A 128 -2.05 3.39 13.96
CA GLU A 128 -1.32 3.41 15.22
C GLU A 128 0.11 3.94 15.07
N ASP A 129 0.73 3.75 13.90
CA ASP A 129 2.07 4.25 13.57
C ASP A 129 2.00 5.41 12.57
N SER A 130 2.72 6.48 12.87
CA SER A 130 2.82 7.67 12.00
C SER A 130 3.66 7.45 10.73
N SER A 131 4.53 6.43 10.71
CA SER A 131 5.51 6.18 9.65
C SER A 131 5.33 4.85 8.92
N ALA A 132 4.46 3.97 9.40
CA ALA A 132 4.13 2.71 8.76
C ALA A 132 2.62 2.44 8.80
N VAL A 133 2.11 1.74 7.79
CA VAL A 133 0.69 1.39 7.72
C VAL A 133 0.51 0.04 7.04
N GLY A 134 -0.39 -0.77 7.59
CA GLY A 134 -0.96 -1.93 6.93
C GLY A 134 -2.28 -1.54 6.25
N VAL A 135 -2.50 -2.04 5.03
CA VAL A 135 -3.75 -1.83 4.28
C VAL A 135 -4.25 -3.17 3.80
N SER A 136 -5.52 -3.45 4.04
CA SER A 136 -6.25 -4.53 3.38
C SER A 136 -7.16 -3.92 2.32
N TRP A 137 -7.12 -4.45 1.11
CA TRP A 137 -7.92 -3.97 -0.01
C TRP A 137 -8.36 -5.12 -0.91
N HIS A 138 -9.43 -4.89 -1.65
CA HIS A 138 -9.86 -5.76 -2.75
C HIS A 138 -10.04 -4.95 -4.03
N LEU A 139 -10.03 -5.63 -5.18
CA LEU A 139 -10.44 -5.04 -6.45
C LEU A 139 -11.96 -5.15 -6.57
N GLY A 140 -12.63 -4.01 -6.74
CA GLY A 140 -14.08 -3.93 -6.91
C GLY A 140 -14.45 -3.07 -8.11
N GLU A 141 -15.64 -3.30 -8.67
CA GLU A 141 -16.20 -2.42 -9.70
C GLU A 141 -17.10 -1.34 -9.07
N LEU A 142 -17.04 -0.10 -9.58
CA LEU A 142 -18.05 0.91 -9.26
C LEU A 142 -19.45 0.36 -9.60
N PRO A 143 -20.45 0.55 -8.72
CA PRO A 143 -21.82 0.27 -9.09
C PRO A 143 -22.15 1.06 -10.34
N LYS A 144 -22.40 0.37 -11.46
CA LYS A 144 -22.95 0.97 -12.67
C LYS A 144 -24.33 1.48 -12.29
N LEU A 145 -24.41 2.72 -11.81
CA LEU A 145 -25.66 3.46 -11.71
C LEU A 145 -26.23 3.42 -13.10
N THR A 146 -27.18 2.51 -13.30
CA THR A 146 -27.94 2.37 -14.51
C THR A 146 -28.48 3.76 -14.77
N ARG A 147 -27.97 4.41 -15.83
CA ARG A 147 -28.55 5.63 -16.38
C ARG A 147 -29.94 5.29 -16.90
N LYS A 148 -30.89 4.99 -15.99
CA LYS A 148 -32.32 5.06 -16.27
C LYS A 148 -32.61 6.54 -16.41
N LYS A 149 -32.51 7.01 -17.65
CA LYS A 149 -33.04 8.28 -18.10
C LYS A 149 -34.53 8.27 -17.77
N PHE A 150 -34.92 8.80 -16.61
CA PHE A 150 -36.31 9.07 -16.29
C PHE A 150 -36.75 10.21 -17.22
N ILE A 151 -37.38 9.86 -18.34
CA ILE A 151 -38.16 10.82 -19.12
C ILE A 151 -39.53 10.85 -18.45
N ILE A 152 -39.79 11.88 -17.65
CA ILE A 152 -41.16 12.19 -17.19
C ILE A 152 -41.85 12.85 -18.39
N GLY A 153 -42.60 12.07 -19.16
CA GLY A 153 -43.54 12.60 -20.14
C GLY A 153 -44.85 12.93 -19.43
N TYR A 154 -45.25 14.19 -19.43
CA TYR A 154 -46.63 14.56 -19.09
C TYR A 154 -47.51 14.23 -20.30
N LYS A 155 -48.56 13.43 -20.07
CA LYS A 155 -49.61 13.20 -21.05
C LYS A 155 -50.53 14.43 -21.05
N ALA A 156 -50.68 15.06 -22.21
CA ALA A 156 -51.64 16.13 -22.46
C ALA A 156 -53.09 15.63 -22.30
#